data_AF-A0A523SGV0-F1
#
_entry.id   AF-A0A523SGV0-F1
#
_cell.length_a   1.000
_cell.length_b   1.000
_cell.length_c   1.000
_cell.angle_alpha   90.00
_cell.angle_beta   90.00
_cell.angle_gamma   90.00
#
_symmetry.space_group_name_H-M   'P 1'
#
loop_
_entity.id
_entity.type
_entity.pdbx_description
1 polymer ?
#
loop_
_entity_poly.entity_id
_entity_poly.type
_entity_poly.pdbx_seq_one_letter_code
_entity_poly.pdbx_strand_id
1 'polypeptide(L)'
;MVYGKLMVHLTDVFKDEQHRKDWQFWSQDETDDEAIIRRVVRDSWELQLKYRSCGQTVLYPLSLHLGLGTRESVVAMTTLTGGFGGNEICCALVGGIAALGLEFGRVDFTEEGGPRSRGHSSFTLAQARLRELMERFAERTAGLIRCGDLCDAHFGKRLAPVDRIDPMQVERIRSGEVFSMWSTYAAELCALTAEITCEIILRWRRQRGIVTPLMGFPWYNRTWELQQLTESMKPES
;
A
#
# COMPACT_ATOMS: atom_id res chain seq x y z
N MET A 1 9.00 -22.66 13.46
CA MET A 1 8.59 -21.82 14.62
C MET A 1 9.82 -21.03 15.06
N VAL A 2 10.03 -19.84 14.48
CA VAL A 2 11.04 -18.87 14.94
C VAL A 2 10.46 -17.48 14.71
N TYR A 3 9.69 -16.99 15.67
CA TYR A 3 9.38 -15.56 15.83
C TYR A 3 10.11 -15.13 17.10
N GLY A 4 11.09 -14.22 16.99
CA GLY A 4 11.88 -13.84 18.16
C GLY A 4 13.11 -12.96 17.92
N LYS A 5 13.13 -12.10 16.91
CA LYS A 5 14.10 -10.99 16.90
C LYS A 5 13.36 -9.66 16.94
N LEU A 6 13.68 -8.92 18.00
CA LEU A 6 13.25 -7.57 18.32
C LEU A 6 13.36 -6.68 17.07
N MET A 7 12.24 -6.11 16.60
CA MET A 7 12.31 -5.04 15.61
C MET A 7 13.08 -3.88 16.25
N VAL A 8 14.25 -3.58 15.71
CA VAL A 8 15.03 -2.40 16.08
C VAL A 8 14.16 -1.17 15.78
N HIS A 9 14.07 -0.24 16.73
CA HIS A 9 13.26 0.96 16.58
C HIS A 9 13.73 1.73 15.33
N LEU A 10 12.81 2.01 14.40
CA LEU A 10 13.11 2.64 13.09
C LEU A 10 13.92 3.96 13.20
N THR A 11 13.83 4.63 14.34
CA THR A 11 14.54 5.87 14.66
C THR A 11 16.05 5.70 14.85
N ASP A 12 16.54 4.49 15.15
CA ASP A 12 17.96 4.24 15.40
C ASP A 12 18.77 3.95 14.12
N VAL A 13 18.09 3.76 12.98
CA VAL A 13 18.72 3.39 11.70
C VAL A 13 19.20 4.60 10.88
N PHE A 14 18.74 5.82 11.19
CA PHE A 14 18.92 6.99 10.30
C PHE A 14 19.57 8.20 10.97
N LYS A 15 20.77 8.04 11.52
CA LYS A 15 21.46 9.14 12.24
C LYS A 15 22.30 10.08 11.37
N ASP A 16 22.62 9.76 10.11
CA ASP A 16 23.50 10.62 9.30
C ASP A 16 23.06 10.86 7.84
N GLU A 17 23.57 11.97 7.30
CA GLU A 17 23.31 12.45 5.94
C GLU A 17 24.06 11.64 4.86
N GLN A 18 25.04 10.82 5.27
CA GLN A 18 25.79 9.94 4.39
C GLN A 18 24.93 8.74 3.95
N HIS A 19 24.12 8.17 4.86
CA HIS A 19 23.10 7.14 4.55
C HIS A 19 22.04 7.61 3.54
N ARG A 20 21.82 8.93 3.39
CA ARG A 20 20.92 9.47 2.36
C ARG A 20 21.56 9.53 0.97
N LYS A 21 22.89 9.63 0.86
CA LYS A 21 23.59 9.66 -0.43
C LYS A 21 23.81 8.26 -1.01
N ASP A 22 23.79 7.24 -0.17
CA ASP A 22 23.78 5.84 -0.60
C ASP A 22 22.50 5.48 -1.38
N TRP A 23 21.46 6.32 -1.39
CA TRP A 23 20.20 6.11 -2.12
C TRP A 23 20.35 5.92 -3.64
N GLN A 24 21.49 6.29 -4.25
CA GLN A 24 21.74 6.10 -5.69
C GLN A 24 22.48 4.79 -6.03
N PHE A 25 22.80 3.95 -5.05
CA PHE A 25 23.65 2.78 -5.27
C PHE A 25 23.21 1.58 -4.42
N TRP A 26 22.03 1.00 -4.69
CA TRP A 26 21.65 -0.26 -4.05
C TRP A 26 21.62 -1.41 -5.07
N SER A 27 22.36 -2.45 -4.68
CA SER A 27 22.94 -3.51 -5.48
C SER A 27 21.91 -4.46 -6.10
N GLN A 28 22.35 -5.13 -7.16
CA GLN A 28 21.62 -6.15 -7.91
C GLN A 28 21.32 -7.44 -7.11
N ASP A 29 21.57 -7.48 -5.80
CA ASP A 29 21.69 -8.73 -5.01
C ASP A 29 20.71 -8.88 -3.83
N GLU A 30 19.78 -7.94 -3.58
CA GLU A 30 18.79 -8.12 -2.49
C GLU A 30 17.46 -8.71 -2.98
N THR A 31 17.44 -10.01 -3.20
CA THR A 31 16.22 -10.80 -3.49
C THR A 31 15.42 -11.17 -2.24
N ASP A 32 15.74 -10.61 -1.07
CA ASP A 32 15.09 -10.93 0.20
C ASP A 32 13.79 -10.13 0.37
N ASP A 33 12.65 -10.82 0.48
CA ASP A 33 11.33 -10.20 0.67
C ASP A 33 11.33 -9.26 1.87
N GLU A 34 12.05 -9.61 2.94
CA GLU A 34 12.11 -8.75 4.12
C GLU A 34 12.75 -7.39 3.82
N ALA A 35 13.77 -7.36 2.96
CA ALA A 35 14.41 -6.11 2.55
C ALA A 35 13.46 -5.24 1.72
N ILE A 36 12.71 -5.85 0.80
CA ILE A 36 11.68 -5.17 0.01
C ILE A 36 10.58 -4.61 0.92
N ILE A 37 10.06 -5.44 1.84
CA ILE A 37 9.02 -5.03 2.79
C ILE A 37 9.53 -3.87 3.65
N ARG A 38 10.75 -3.94 4.21
CA ARG A 38 11.34 -2.85 5.01
C ARG A 38 11.39 -1.53 4.23
N ARG A 39 11.79 -1.57 2.95
CA ARG A 39 11.83 -0.36 2.10
C ARG A 39 10.44 0.21 1.84
N VAL A 40 9.49 -0.64 1.45
CA VAL A 40 8.09 -0.24 1.20
C VAL A 40 7.48 0.40 2.44
N VAL A 41 7.68 -0.21 3.62
CA VAL A 41 7.20 0.28 4.91
C VAL A 41 7.80 1.64 5.25
N ARG A 42 9.14 1.76 5.19
CA ARG A 42 9.87 3.00 5.45
C ARG A 42 9.39 4.12 4.53
N ASP A 43 9.41 3.88 3.22
CA ASP A 43 9.08 4.90 2.24
C ASP A 43 7.61 5.33 2.38
N SER A 44 6.70 4.40 2.70
CA SER A 44 5.29 4.75 2.93
C SER A 44 5.10 5.64 4.15
N TRP A 45 5.85 5.37 5.21
CA TRP A 45 5.85 6.19 6.43
C TRP A 45 6.43 7.58 6.17
N GLU A 46 7.63 7.66 5.58
CA GLU A 46 8.33 8.93 5.34
C GLU A 46 7.58 9.84 4.36
N LEU A 47 7.06 9.26 3.27
CA LEU A 47 6.28 10.01 2.29
C LEU A 47 4.98 10.54 2.90
N GLN A 48 4.35 9.79 3.81
CA GLN A 48 3.14 10.26 4.49
C GLN A 48 3.41 11.46 5.39
N LEU A 49 4.52 11.44 6.15
CA LEU A 49 4.92 12.60 6.94
C LEU A 49 5.21 13.84 6.08
N LYS A 50 5.77 13.63 4.89
CA LYS A 50 6.19 14.73 4.00
C LYS A 50 5.06 15.29 3.14
N TYR A 51 4.22 14.44 2.57
CA TYR A 51 3.29 14.82 1.49
C TYR A 51 1.81 14.66 1.85
N ARG A 52 1.47 13.95 2.95
CA ARG A 52 0.12 13.89 3.53
C ARG A 52 -0.98 13.41 2.56
N SER A 53 -0.76 12.28 1.90
CA SER A 53 -1.76 11.61 1.06
C SER A 53 -1.71 10.10 1.23
N CYS A 54 -2.43 9.60 2.24
CA CYS A 54 -2.24 8.23 2.75
C CYS A 54 -2.35 7.15 1.66
N GLY A 55 -3.28 7.31 0.71
CA GLY A 55 -3.43 6.37 -0.39
C GLY A 55 -2.29 6.43 -1.40
N GLN A 56 -1.83 7.64 -1.74
CA GLN A 56 -0.68 7.83 -2.63
C GLN A 56 0.59 7.31 -1.99
N THR A 57 0.77 7.54 -0.69
CA THR A 57 1.99 7.22 0.05
C THR A 57 2.09 5.73 0.36
N VAL A 58 0.99 4.97 0.27
CA VAL A 58 1.04 3.49 0.25
C VAL A 58 1.25 2.96 -1.17
N LEU A 59 0.47 3.45 -2.14
CA LEU A 59 0.51 2.94 -3.50
C LEU A 59 1.86 3.21 -4.18
N TYR A 60 2.42 4.41 -4.02
CA TYR A 60 3.65 4.80 -4.71
C TYR A 60 4.87 3.94 -4.31
N PRO A 61 5.17 3.68 -3.02
CA PRO A 61 6.24 2.76 -2.64
C PRO A 61 6.00 1.32 -3.10
N LEU A 62 4.77 0.81 -3.00
CA LEU A 62 4.43 -0.51 -3.53
C LEU A 62 4.68 -0.58 -5.04
N SER A 63 4.25 0.44 -5.79
CA SER A 63 4.52 0.59 -7.21
C SER A 63 6.01 0.62 -7.54
N LEU A 64 6.78 1.40 -6.77
CA LEU A 64 8.22 1.57 -6.96
C LEU A 64 9.01 0.29 -6.71
N HIS A 65 8.74 -0.38 -5.60
CA HIS A 65 9.53 -1.54 -5.18
C HIS A 65 9.06 -2.86 -5.79
N LEU A 66 7.81 -2.94 -6.27
CA LEU A 66 7.23 -4.16 -6.84
C LEU A 66 6.96 -4.07 -8.35
N GLY A 67 7.22 -2.92 -8.97
CA GLY A 67 6.97 -2.69 -10.40
C GLY A 67 5.48 -2.73 -10.75
N LEU A 68 4.66 -2.01 -9.98
CA LEU A 68 3.19 -1.98 -10.17
C LEU A 68 2.71 -0.62 -10.67
N GLY A 69 1.66 -0.63 -11.47
CA GLY A 69 0.91 0.57 -11.82
C GLY A 69 1.67 1.61 -12.64
N THR A 70 1.02 2.75 -12.80
CA THR A 70 1.52 3.90 -13.56
C THR A 70 1.32 5.18 -12.76
N ARG A 71 1.89 6.29 -13.25
CA ARG A 71 1.66 7.63 -12.68
C ARG A 71 0.17 7.93 -12.49
N GLU A 72 -0.67 7.53 -13.44
CA GLU A 72 -2.12 7.78 -13.42
C GLU A 72 -2.78 7.10 -12.20
N SER A 73 -2.36 5.88 -11.87
CA SER A 73 -2.87 5.19 -10.68
C SER A 73 -2.53 5.93 -9.38
N VAL A 74 -1.31 6.48 -9.27
CA VAL A 74 -0.89 7.28 -8.11
C VAL A 74 -1.63 8.63 -8.08
N VAL A 75 -1.82 9.29 -9.23
CA VAL A 75 -2.56 10.57 -9.30
C VAL A 75 -4.03 10.39 -8.93
N ALA A 76 -4.66 9.30 -9.39
CA ALA A 76 -6.06 8.99 -9.07
C ALA A 76 -6.30 8.86 -7.56
N MET A 77 -5.29 8.47 -6.77
CA MET A 77 -5.38 8.34 -5.33
C MET A 77 -5.44 9.67 -4.57
N THR A 78 -5.05 10.81 -5.18
CA THR A 78 -4.98 12.11 -4.49
C THR A 78 -6.32 12.48 -3.83
N THR A 79 -7.42 12.37 -4.58
CA THR A 79 -8.77 12.77 -4.12
C THR A 79 -9.41 11.80 -3.14
N LEU A 80 -8.78 10.65 -2.89
CA LEU A 80 -9.30 9.63 -1.98
C LEU A 80 -8.79 9.84 -0.54
N THR A 81 -7.84 10.76 -0.35
CA THR A 81 -7.24 11.09 0.96
C THR A 81 -8.28 11.58 1.96
N GLY A 82 -8.06 11.29 3.25
CA GLY A 82 -8.95 11.73 4.32
C GLY A 82 -10.33 11.03 4.27
N GLY A 83 -10.36 9.75 3.87
CA GLY A 83 -11.58 8.96 3.76
C GLY A 83 -12.53 9.47 2.68
N PHE A 84 -12.03 9.72 1.47
CA PHE A 84 -12.84 10.30 0.37
C PHE A 84 -13.46 11.66 0.71
N GLY A 85 -12.78 12.48 1.52
CA GLY A 85 -13.30 13.76 1.99
C GLY A 85 -14.33 13.66 3.14
N GLY A 86 -14.46 12.48 3.76
CA GLY A 86 -15.38 12.20 4.87
C GLY A 86 -14.88 11.04 5.75
N ASN A 87 -15.58 10.68 6.82
CA ASN A 87 -15.18 9.58 7.71
C ASN A 87 -15.44 8.19 7.08
N GLU A 88 -14.98 7.96 5.85
CA GLU A 88 -15.12 6.68 5.14
C GLU A 88 -13.89 5.81 5.33
N ILE A 89 -13.73 4.78 4.49
CA ILE A 89 -12.62 3.83 4.57
C ILE A 89 -11.25 4.53 4.61
N CYS A 90 -10.33 3.96 5.39
CA CYS A 90 -8.96 4.44 5.50
C CYS A 90 -8.29 4.51 4.12
N CYS A 91 -7.82 5.69 3.72
CA CYS A 91 -7.23 5.87 2.41
C CYS A 91 -5.90 5.10 2.25
N ALA A 92 -5.14 4.88 3.34
CA ALA A 92 -3.97 4.00 3.32
C ALA A 92 -4.36 2.59 2.84
N LEU A 93 -5.44 2.04 3.42
CA LEU A 93 -6.01 0.76 3.04
C LEU A 93 -6.41 0.75 1.56
N VAL A 94 -7.07 1.80 1.06
CA VAL A 94 -7.41 1.94 -0.37
C VAL A 94 -6.17 1.91 -1.27
N GLY A 95 -5.06 2.52 -0.85
CA GLY A 95 -3.79 2.44 -1.58
C GLY A 95 -3.27 1.00 -1.71
N GLY A 96 -3.37 0.21 -0.63
CA GLY A 96 -3.05 -1.22 -0.67
C GLY A 96 -4.02 -2.02 -1.57
N ILE A 97 -5.32 -1.72 -1.50
CA ILE A 97 -6.35 -2.32 -2.36
C ILE A 97 -6.06 -2.04 -3.84
N ALA A 98 -5.68 -0.81 -4.18
CA ALA A 98 -5.31 -0.43 -5.53
C ALA A 98 -4.08 -1.23 -6.01
N ALA A 99 -3.05 -1.39 -5.18
CA ALA A 99 -1.87 -2.20 -5.50
C ALA A 99 -2.24 -3.69 -5.75
N LEU A 100 -3.16 -4.26 -4.96
CA LEU A 100 -3.69 -5.59 -5.22
C LEU A 100 -4.47 -5.65 -6.55
N GLY A 101 -5.26 -4.62 -6.86
CA GLY A 101 -5.94 -4.51 -8.16
C GLY A 101 -4.96 -4.48 -9.33
N LEU A 102 -3.83 -3.79 -9.18
CA LEU A 102 -2.78 -3.73 -10.20
C LEU A 102 -2.02 -5.05 -10.36
N GLU A 103 -1.83 -5.81 -9.27
CA GLU A 103 -1.13 -7.09 -9.31
C GLU A 103 -2.03 -8.23 -9.81
N PHE A 104 -3.26 -8.33 -9.27
CA PHE A 104 -4.15 -9.49 -9.40
C PHE A 104 -5.39 -9.23 -10.24
N GLY A 105 -5.72 -7.97 -10.54
CA GLY A 105 -6.95 -7.59 -11.23
C GLY A 105 -6.95 -7.97 -12.71
N ARG A 106 -8.15 -8.02 -13.28
CA ARG A 106 -8.34 -8.17 -14.72
C ARG A 106 -7.83 -6.93 -15.47
N VAL A 107 -7.20 -7.15 -16.61
CA VAL A 107 -6.66 -6.07 -17.46
C VAL A 107 -7.67 -5.56 -18.49
N ASP A 108 -8.66 -6.39 -18.81
CA ASP A 108 -9.76 -6.06 -19.72
C ASP A 108 -11.04 -6.82 -19.37
N PHE A 109 -12.09 -6.63 -20.16
CA PHE A 109 -13.38 -7.28 -20.01
C PHE A 109 -13.56 -8.54 -20.89
N THR A 110 -12.48 -9.06 -21.47
CA THR A 110 -12.50 -10.33 -22.21
C THR A 110 -12.47 -11.53 -21.27
N GLU A 111 -11.90 -11.35 -20.07
CA GLU A 111 -11.98 -12.34 -19.00
C GLU A 111 -13.36 -12.32 -18.33
N GLU A 112 -14.22 -13.26 -18.71
CA GLU A 112 -15.49 -13.48 -18.02
C GLU A 112 -15.24 -13.98 -16.59
N GLY A 113 -15.81 -13.29 -15.61
CA GLY A 113 -15.88 -13.78 -14.23
C GLY A 113 -17.11 -14.66 -13.99
N GLY A 114 -17.10 -15.40 -12.88
CA GLY A 114 -18.32 -16.04 -12.38
C GLY A 114 -19.45 -15.01 -12.23
N PRO A 115 -20.73 -15.38 -12.50
CA PRO A 115 -21.28 -16.73 -12.64
C PRO A 115 -21.28 -17.33 -14.06
N ARG A 116 -20.76 -16.63 -15.08
CA ARG A 116 -20.78 -17.12 -16.48
C ARG A 116 -19.65 -18.11 -16.78
N SER A 117 -18.45 -17.83 -16.30
CA SER A 117 -17.34 -18.79 -16.30
C SER A 117 -17.42 -19.65 -15.04
N ARG A 118 -17.47 -20.97 -15.19
CA ARG A 118 -17.26 -21.88 -14.06
C ARG A 118 -15.77 -21.83 -13.70
N GLY A 119 -15.39 -21.10 -12.65
CA GLY A 119 -14.00 -21.11 -12.17
C GLY A 119 -13.53 -19.85 -11.45
N HIS A 120 -12.25 -19.88 -11.08
CA HIS A 120 -11.53 -18.73 -10.53
C HIS A 120 -11.08 -17.80 -11.67
N SER A 121 -11.40 -16.51 -11.54
CA SER A 121 -10.93 -15.41 -12.40
C SER A 121 -9.98 -14.49 -11.63
N SER A 122 -9.23 -13.66 -12.34
CA SER A 122 -8.43 -12.55 -11.80
C SER A 122 -9.27 -11.66 -10.90
N PHE A 123 -10.54 -11.40 -11.25
CA PHE A 123 -11.48 -10.71 -10.36
C PHE A 123 -11.67 -11.43 -9.01
N THR A 124 -11.98 -12.73 -9.03
CA THR A 124 -12.18 -13.49 -7.78
C THR A 124 -10.89 -13.65 -6.97
N LEU A 125 -9.73 -13.72 -7.64
CA LEU A 125 -8.42 -13.75 -7.01
C LEU A 125 -8.12 -12.41 -6.33
N ALA A 126 -8.28 -11.29 -7.03
CA ALA A 126 -8.12 -9.96 -6.47
C ALA A 126 -9.05 -9.75 -5.27
N GLN A 127 -10.32 -10.18 -5.35
CA GLN A 127 -11.26 -10.12 -4.24
C GLN A 127 -10.84 -10.99 -3.04
N ALA A 128 -10.22 -12.14 -3.28
CA ALA A 128 -9.69 -12.97 -2.19
C ALA A 128 -8.49 -12.30 -1.49
N ARG A 129 -7.58 -11.68 -2.25
CA ARG A 129 -6.45 -10.93 -1.70
C ARG A 129 -6.89 -9.65 -0.98
N LEU A 130 -7.91 -8.97 -1.51
CA LEU A 130 -8.56 -7.86 -0.83
C LEU A 130 -9.09 -8.29 0.53
N ARG A 131 -9.85 -9.39 0.62
CA ARG A 131 -10.37 -9.88 1.90
C ARG A 131 -9.25 -10.17 2.89
N GLU A 132 -8.19 -10.83 2.46
CA GLU A 132 -7.02 -11.09 3.30
C GLU A 132 -6.38 -9.79 3.83
N LEU A 133 -6.20 -8.78 2.97
CA LEU A 133 -5.69 -7.47 3.40
C LEU A 133 -6.62 -6.81 4.42
N MET A 134 -7.93 -6.81 4.16
CA MET A 134 -8.94 -6.22 5.05
C MET A 134 -8.95 -6.90 6.42
N GLU A 135 -8.93 -8.24 6.45
CA GLU A 135 -8.91 -9.05 7.68
C GLU A 135 -7.65 -8.75 8.51
N ARG A 136 -6.47 -8.85 7.90
CA ARG A 136 -5.19 -8.58 8.59
C ARG A 136 -5.04 -7.14 9.05
N PHE A 137 -5.59 -6.18 8.28
CA PHE A 137 -5.61 -4.78 8.71
C PHE A 137 -6.55 -4.60 9.90
N ALA A 138 -7.76 -5.16 9.84
CA ALA A 138 -8.74 -5.10 10.92
C ALA A 138 -8.22 -5.75 12.22
N GLU A 139 -7.54 -6.90 12.13
CA GLU A 139 -6.88 -7.55 13.28
C GLU A 139 -5.92 -6.62 14.01
N ARG A 140 -5.15 -5.81 13.27
CA ARG A 140 -4.16 -4.87 13.83
C ARG A 140 -4.76 -3.51 14.20
N THR A 141 -6.05 -3.31 13.99
CA THR A 141 -6.75 -2.03 14.24
C THR A 141 -8.04 -2.23 15.04
N ALA A 142 -8.13 -3.32 15.82
CA ALA A 142 -9.30 -3.63 16.66
C ALA A 142 -10.64 -3.68 15.87
N GLY A 143 -10.59 -4.13 14.62
CA GLY A 143 -11.74 -4.25 13.74
C GLY A 143 -12.10 -2.98 12.95
N LEU A 144 -11.35 -1.88 13.12
CA LEU A 144 -11.68 -0.58 12.54
C LEU A 144 -11.04 -0.39 11.16
N ILE A 145 -11.85 0.00 10.17
CA ILE A 145 -11.37 0.24 8.80
C ILE A 145 -11.67 1.64 8.27
N ARG A 146 -12.49 2.43 8.98
CA ARG A 146 -12.84 3.80 8.60
C ARG A 146 -11.87 4.79 9.22
N CYS A 147 -11.48 5.80 8.44
CA CYS A 147 -10.44 6.76 8.76
C CYS A 147 -10.70 7.52 10.06
N GLY A 148 -11.91 8.05 10.22
CA GLY A 148 -12.30 8.77 11.43
C GLY A 148 -12.61 7.84 12.60
N ASP A 149 -13.12 6.62 12.39
CA ASP A 149 -13.25 5.65 13.49
C ASP A 149 -11.86 5.28 14.06
N LEU A 150 -10.87 5.07 13.19
CA LEU A 150 -9.47 4.87 13.57
C LEU A 150 -8.92 6.08 14.33
N CYS A 151 -9.17 7.30 13.83
CA CYS A 151 -8.73 8.52 14.50
C CYS A 151 -9.42 8.72 15.86
N ASP A 152 -10.73 8.47 15.95
CA ASP A 152 -11.51 8.61 17.18
C ASP A 152 -11.00 7.63 18.24
N ALA A 153 -10.72 6.37 17.84
CA ALA A 153 -10.14 5.37 18.72
C ALA A 153 -8.72 5.72 19.18
N HIS A 154 -7.86 6.22 18.27
CA HIS A 154 -6.46 6.53 18.60
C HIS A 154 -6.31 7.80 19.45
N PHE A 155 -7.04 8.87 19.13
CA PHE A 155 -6.94 10.15 19.84
C PHE A 155 -7.91 10.28 21.02
N GLY A 156 -8.83 9.32 21.19
CA GLY A 156 -9.88 9.34 22.22
C GLY A 156 -10.95 10.41 22.01
N LYS A 157 -10.87 11.18 20.92
CA LYS A 157 -11.84 12.19 20.51
C LYS A 157 -11.70 12.50 19.03
N ARG A 158 -12.81 12.91 18.41
CA ARG A 158 -12.81 13.34 17.02
C ARG A 158 -12.03 14.64 16.86
N LEU A 159 -11.00 14.59 16.02
CA LEU A 159 -10.22 15.76 15.61
C LEU A 159 -10.77 16.42 14.33
N ALA A 160 -11.78 15.82 13.70
CA ALA A 160 -12.32 16.20 12.39
C ALA A 160 -13.09 17.54 12.39
N PRO A 161 -13.16 18.23 11.24
CA PRO A 161 -13.85 19.51 11.12
C PRO A 161 -15.33 19.27 10.78
N VAL A 162 -16.20 19.15 11.78
CA VAL A 162 -17.65 19.32 11.53
C VAL A 162 -18.31 20.25 12.55
N ASP A 163 -17.76 20.35 13.76
CA ASP A 163 -18.12 21.41 14.70
C ASP A 163 -16.85 22.16 15.13
N ARG A 164 -16.55 23.26 14.43
CA ARG A 164 -15.50 24.25 14.80
C ARG A 164 -15.84 25.04 16.07
N ILE A 165 -16.56 24.41 16.99
CA ILE A 165 -17.15 25.00 18.17
C ILE A 165 -16.23 24.83 19.39
N ASP A 166 -15.33 23.82 19.37
CA ASP A 166 -14.29 23.66 20.40
C ASP A 166 -13.12 24.64 20.15
N PRO A 167 -12.91 25.67 20.99
CA PRO A 167 -11.85 26.66 20.81
C PRO A 167 -10.45 26.05 20.83
N MET A 168 -10.24 24.96 21.56
CA MET A 168 -8.95 24.27 21.60
C MET A 168 -8.65 23.58 20.27
N GLN A 169 -9.65 22.99 19.61
CA GLN A 169 -9.47 22.39 18.28
C GLN A 169 -9.21 23.45 17.21
N VAL A 170 -9.90 24.59 17.29
CA VAL A 170 -9.65 25.74 16.40
C VAL A 170 -8.20 26.21 16.53
N GLU A 171 -7.69 26.34 17.75
CA GLU A 171 -6.29 26.76 17.97
C GLU A 171 -5.30 25.70 17.47
N ARG A 172 -5.56 24.41 17.70
CA ARG A 172 -4.68 23.33 17.20
C ARG A 172 -4.67 23.22 15.68
N ILE A 173 -5.77 23.55 15.01
CA ILE A 173 -5.81 23.66 13.54
C ILE A 173 -4.98 24.86 13.10
N ARG A 174 -5.12 26.01 13.78
CA ARG A 174 -4.37 27.24 13.49
C ARG A 174 -2.86 27.07 13.69
N SER A 175 -2.44 26.38 14.75
CA SER A 175 -1.03 26.07 15.03
C SER A 175 -0.46 24.99 14.11
N GLY A 176 -1.33 24.25 13.41
CA GLY A 176 -0.97 23.11 12.58
C GLY A 176 -0.70 21.82 13.36
N GLU A 177 -0.86 21.83 14.68
CA GLU A 177 -0.67 20.68 15.56
C GLU A 177 -1.57 19.50 15.16
N VAL A 178 -2.84 19.74 14.82
CA VAL A 178 -3.76 18.67 14.35
C VAL A 178 -3.21 17.96 13.13
N PHE A 179 -2.61 18.70 12.19
CA PHE A 179 -2.06 18.10 10.98
C PHE A 179 -0.81 17.27 11.28
N SER A 180 0.02 17.67 12.24
CA SER A 180 1.16 16.87 12.69
C SER A 180 0.70 15.58 13.36
N MET A 181 -0.29 15.66 14.27
CA MET A 181 -0.87 14.49 14.93
C MET A 181 -1.45 13.49 13.91
N TRP A 182 -2.26 13.99 12.97
CA TRP A 182 -2.81 13.15 11.91
C TRP A 182 -1.75 12.57 11.00
N SER A 183 -0.73 13.35 10.63
CA SER A 183 0.32 12.87 9.73
C SER A 183 1.10 11.72 10.36
N THR A 184 1.42 11.79 11.65
CA THR A 184 2.12 10.72 12.38
C THR A 184 1.30 9.45 12.44
N TYR A 185 0.05 9.53 12.92
CA TYR A 185 -0.79 8.33 13.00
C TYR A 185 -1.13 7.76 11.61
N ALA A 186 -1.39 8.62 10.63
CA ALA A 186 -1.58 8.18 9.26
C ALA A 186 -0.33 7.51 8.68
N ALA A 187 0.88 7.94 9.06
CA ALA A 187 2.13 7.30 8.62
C ALA A 187 2.24 5.88 9.18
N GLU A 188 1.82 5.65 10.41
CA GLU A 188 1.73 4.29 11.00
C GLU A 188 0.74 3.41 10.24
N LEU A 189 -0.43 3.94 9.90
CA LEU A 189 -1.42 3.22 9.10
C LEU A 189 -0.92 2.94 7.68
N CYS A 190 -0.18 3.87 7.06
CA CYS A 190 0.44 3.67 5.76
C CYS A 190 1.49 2.57 5.80
N ALA A 191 2.40 2.61 6.78
CA ALA A 191 3.41 1.58 7.02
C ALA A 191 2.75 0.20 7.19
N LEU A 192 1.74 0.10 8.06
CA LEU A 192 0.99 -1.12 8.32
C LEU A 192 0.35 -1.69 7.05
N THR A 193 -0.38 -0.86 6.29
CA THR A 193 -1.02 -1.33 5.05
C THR A 193 0.02 -1.77 4.02
N ALA A 194 1.09 -1.00 3.87
CA ALA A 194 2.15 -1.28 2.90
C ALA A 194 2.88 -2.60 3.24
N GLU A 195 3.15 -2.86 4.52
CA GLU A 195 3.70 -4.14 5.00
C GLU A 195 2.83 -5.32 4.57
N ILE A 196 1.55 -5.30 4.97
CA ILE A 196 0.61 -6.41 4.71
C ILE A 196 0.46 -6.63 3.21
N THR A 197 0.30 -5.56 2.45
CA THR A 197 0.07 -5.64 1.00
C THR A 197 1.31 -6.17 0.29
N CYS A 198 2.50 -5.69 0.66
CA CYS A 198 3.76 -6.16 0.09
C CYS A 198 3.98 -7.65 0.36
N GLU A 199 3.72 -8.11 1.59
CA GLU A 199 3.84 -9.52 1.95
C GLU A 199 2.87 -10.40 1.14
N ILE A 200 1.61 -9.98 0.98
CA ILE A 200 0.62 -10.71 0.18
C ILE A 200 1.10 -10.89 -1.26
N ILE A 201 1.62 -9.82 -1.87
CA ILE A 201 2.10 -9.82 -3.26
C ILE A 201 3.35 -10.70 -3.40
N LEU A 202 4.37 -10.49 -2.55
CA LEU A 202 5.63 -11.23 -2.64
C LEU A 202 5.44 -12.72 -2.38
N ARG A 203 4.64 -13.09 -1.38
CA ARG A 203 4.29 -14.49 -1.10
C ARG A 203 3.62 -15.14 -2.30
N TRP A 204 2.74 -14.42 -3.01
CA TRP A 204 2.11 -14.93 -4.21
C TRP A 204 3.08 -15.10 -5.38
N ARG A 205 3.96 -14.11 -5.61
CA ARG A 205 5.00 -14.19 -6.63
C ARG A 205 5.92 -15.39 -6.41
N ARG A 206 6.34 -15.62 -5.17
CA ARG A 206 7.13 -16.81 -4.78
C ARG A 206 6.41 -18.12 -5.09
N GLN A 207 5.12 -18.24 -4.76
CA GLN A 207 4.32 -19.44 -5.06
C GLN A 207 4.24 -19.75 -6.56
N ARG A 208 4.44 -18.75 -7.42
CA ARG A 208 4.47 -18.89 -8.88
C ARG A 208 5.88 -18.94 -9.48
N GLY A 209 6.92 -18.93 -8.65
CA GLY A 209 8.30 -18.87 -9.13
C GLY A 209 8.67 -17.54 -9.81
N ILE A 210 7.86 -16.49 -9.61
CA ILE A 210 8.16 -15.16 -10.12
C ILE A 210 9.19 -14.53 -9.19
N VAL A 211 10.41 -14.36 -9.68
CA VAL A 211 11.44 -13.56 -9.00
C VAL A 211 11.16 -12.11 -9.36
N THR A 212 10.83 -11.29 -8.36
CA THR A 212 10.58 -9.85 -8.57
C THR A 212 11.80 -9.23 -9.26
N PRO A 213 11.68 -8.70 -10.50
CA PRO A 213 12.79 -8.01 -11.11
C PRO A 213 13.03 -6.72 -10.33
N LEU A 214 14.23 -6.58 -9.78
CA LEU A 214 14.74 -5.30 -9.35
C LEU A 214 15.05 -4.49 -10.61
N MET A 215 14.36 -3.36 -10.79
CA MET A 215 14.85 -2.08 -11.32
C MET A 215 13.93 -1.38 -12.35
N GLY A 216 13.93 -0.05 -12.25
CA GLY A 216 13.85 0.86 -13.39
C GLY A 216 12.45 1.24 -13.84
N PHE A 217 11.85 2.24 -13.18
CA PHE A 217 10.77 3.02 -13.80
C PHE A 217 11.25 3.54 -15.17
N PRO A 218 10.40 3.47 -16.22
CA PRO A 218 9.31 4.44 -16.23
C PRO A 218 7.88 3.95 -16.57
N TRP A 219 7.61 2.87 -17.32
CA TRP A 219 6.23 2.48 -17.72
C TRP A 219 6.11 1.00 -18.16
N TYR A 220 6.54 0.04 -17.33
CA TYR A 220 6.76 -1.34 -17.77
C TYR A 220 5.47 -2.06 -18.24
N ASN A 221 5.42 -2.35 -19.54
CA ASN A 221 4.33 -2.97 -20.30
C ASN A 221 4.15 -4.46 -19.92
N ARG A 222 3.07 -4.81 -19.21
CA ARG A 222 2.63 -6.21 -18.97
C ARG A 222 2.09 -6.94 -20.21
N THR A 223 2.04 -6.29 -21.37
CA THR A 223 1.48 -6.88 -22.60
C THR A 223 2.34 -8.01 -23.18
N TRP A 224 3.65 -8.05 -22.91
CA TRP A 224 4.54 -9.02 -23.52
C TRP A 224 4.51 -10.43 -22.87
N GLU A 225 4.46 -10.53 -21.54
CA GLU A 225 4.44 -11.84 -20.85
C GLU A 225 3.10 -12.57 -20.99
N LEU A 226 1.98 -11.83 -21.03
CA LEU A 226 0.65 -12.39 -21.30
C LEU A 226 0.53 -12.92 -22.74
N GLN A 227 1.21 -12.29 -23.71
CA GLN A 227 1.25 -12.77 -25.10
C GLN A 227 1.99 -14.10 -25.24
N GLN A 228 3.12 -14.30 -24.53
CA GLN A 228 3.84 -15.58 -24.59
C GLN A 228 3.08 -16.74 -23.92
N LEU A 229 2.34 -16.46 -22.85
CA LEU A 229 1.48 -17.46 -22.20
C LEU A 229 0.27 -17.85 -23.06
N THR A 230 -0.25 -16.94 -23.91
CA THR A 230 -1.33 -17.28 -24.84
C THR A 230 -0.82 -17.96 -26.12
N GLU A 231 0.39 -17.67 -26.56
CA GLU A 231 1.01 -18.34 -27.72
C GLU A 231 1.46 -19.78 -27.43
N SER A 232 1.91 -20.06 -26.20
CA SER A 232 2.31 -21.42 -25.77
C SER A 232 1.14 -22.36 -25.47
N MET A 233 -0.11 -21.86 -25.45
CA MET A 233 -1.32 -22.66 -25.25
C MET A 233 -2.13 -22.87 -26.54
N LYS A 234 -1.62 -22.48 -27.72
CA LYS A 234 -2.26 -22.85 -28.98
C LYS A 234 -2.06 -24.35 -29.22
N PRO A 235 -3.13 -25.16 -29.32
CA PRO A 235 -2.97 -26.55 -29.73
C PRO A 235 -2.45 -26.56 -31.18
N GLU A 236 -1.42 -27.35 -31.43
CA GLU A 236 -0.88 -27.58 -32.77
C GLU A 236 -2.01 -28.06 -33.68
N SER A 237 -2.28 -27.29 -34.74
CA SER A 237 -3.23 -27.61 -35.82
C SER A 237 -2.60 -28.55 -36.83
#